data_AF-A0A3B5LBK1-F1
#
_entry.id   AF-A0A3B5LBK1-F1
#
_cell.length_a   1.000
_cell.length_b   1.000
_cell.length_c   1.000
_cell.angle_alpha   90.00
_cell.angle_beta   90.00
_cell.angle_gamma   90.00
#
_symmetry.space_group_name_H-M   'P 1'
#
loop_
_entity.id
_entity.type
_entity.pdbx_description
1 polymer ?
#
loop_
_entity_poly.entity_id
_entity_poly.type
_entity_poly.pdbx_seq_one_letter_code
_entity_poly.pdbx_strand_id
1 'polypeptide(L)'
;MPLIKRNIEPRHLCQGAVPDGIGNELECVTNNSLSAIIRQLSCLSKHAENVFGELFNEANTFYSRANSLQDRIDRLAVKVTQLDSSVEEVSLQDINMRKAYRGTAVQDQEVLSKGSTPSSVAEMHEGCDRPPPLGALTAYRFCMLFYLIQYREDSTDAMKFYSDPSYFFDLWKEKMLQDTEDKRKERRRQRVTARRCLELCLCSSTLQREVKKVRKARNRRQEWNIMAFDKELRPDHRHPKTLRRGASSEGSLSPDGRQGFPFPSFFQTSL
;
A
#
# COMPACT_ATOMS: atom_id res chain seq x y z
N MET A 1 -15.45 11.86 -3.75
CA MET A 1 -16.64 12.23 -4.55
C MET A 1 -17.02 11.04 -5.42
N PRO A 2 -18.29 10.61 -5.48
CA PRO A 2 -18.71 9.64 -6.47
C PRO A 2 -18.79 10.33 -7.83
N LEU A 3 -17.82 10.09 -8.70
CA LEU A 3 -17.90 10.48 -10.10
C LEU A 3 -19.02 9.66 -10.74
N ILE A 4 -20.06 10.32 -11.25
CA ILE A 4 -21.09 9.68 -12.05
C ILE A 4 -20.41 9.16 -13.31
N LYS A 5 -20.08 7.86 -13.33
CA LYS A 5 -19.22 7.27 -14.37
C LYS A 5 -19.83 7.32 -15.77
N ARG A 6 -21.15 7.43 -15.89
CA ARG A 6 -21.89 7.28 -17.14
C ARG A 6 -23.11 8.20 -17.14
N ASN A 7 -23.03 9.29 -17.90
CA ASN A 7 -24.12 10.24 -18.09
C ASN A 7 -24.94 9.86 -19.32
N ILE A 8 -26.27 9.86 -19.23
CA ILE A 8 -27.15 9.64 -20.39
C ILE A 8 -27.53 11.01 -20.96
N GLU A 9 -27.32 11.17 -22.26
CA GLU A 9 -27.62 12.41 -22.99
C GLU A 9 -28.65 12.16 -24.09
N PRO A 10 -29.59 13.10 -24.32
CA PRO A 10 -29.84 14.37 -23.59
C PRO A 10 -30.54 14.14 -22.24
N ARG A 11 -30.26 14.96 -21.21
CA ARG A 11 -30.93 14.84 -19.90
C ARG A 11 -32.36 15.39 -19.88
N HIS A 12 -32.60 16.46 -20.64
CA HIS A 12 -33.89 17.11 -20.72
C HIS A 12 -34.52 16.83 -22.08
N LEU A 13 -35.71 16.25 -22.07
CA LEU A 13 -36.40 15.81 -23.29
C LEU A 13 -37.26 16.91 -23.90
N CYS A 14 -37.82 17.81 -23.07
CA CYS A 14 -38.88 18.74 -23.47
C CYS A 14 -38.58 20.22 -23.14
N GLN A 15 -37.32 20.59 -22.84
CA GLN A 15 -36.97 21.94 -22.39
C GLN A 15 -36.55 22.91 -23.52
N GLY A 16 -36.66 22.49 -24.79
CA GLY A 16 -36.33 23.36 -25.93
C GLY A 16 -37.48 24.32 -26.26
N ALA A 17 -37.14 25.57 -26.59
CA ALA A 17 -38.11 26.51 -27.15
C ALA A 17 -38.62 26.01 -28.51
N VAL A 18 -39.92 26.13 -28.75
CA VAL A 18 -40.54 25.78 -30.04
C VAL A 18 -40.22 26.90 -31.04
N PRO A 19 -39.72 26.60 -32.25
CA PRO A 19 -39.46 27.62 -33.26
C PRO A 19 -40.72 28.38 -33.67
N ASP A 20 -40.59 29.69 -33.92
CA ASP A 20 -41.69 30.55 -34.35
C ASP A 20 -42.19 30.16 -35.76
N GLY A 21 -43.51 30.21 -35.97
CA GLY A 21 -44.14 29.96 -37.28
C GLY A 21 -44.54 28.50 -37.55
N ILE A 22 -44.54 27.65 -36.54
CA ILE A 22 -44.99 26.25 -36.64
C ILE A 22 -46.51 26.17 -36.49
N GLY A 23 -47.18 25.49 -37.42
CA GLY A 23 -48.64 25.34 -37.39
C GLY A 23 -49.17 24.49 -36.22
N ASN A 24 -48.45 23.42 -35.85
CA ASN A 24 -48.82 22.52 -34.75
C ASN A 24 -47.65 22.34 -33.76
N GLU A 25 -47.59 23.21 -32.76
CA GLU A 25 -46.52 23.23 -31.76
C GLU A 25 -46.47 21.93 -30.93
N LEU A 26 -47.62 21.32 -30.62
CA LEU A 26 -47.69 20.10 -29.82
C LEU A 26 -47.07 18.90 -30.57
N GLU A 27 -47.33 18.78 -31.87
CA GLU A 27 -46.70 17.76 -32.70
C GLU A 27 -45.19 17.97 -32.82
N CYS A 28 -44.74 19.22 -32.91
CA CYS A 28 -43.31 19.54 -32.90
C CYS A 28 -42.64 19.11 -31.58
N VAL A 29 -43.23 19.47 -30.43
CA VAL A 29 -42.70 19.11 -29.11
C VAL A 29 -42.67 17.59 -28.92
N THR A 30 -43.74 16.88 -29.31
CA THR A 30 -43.80 15.42 -29.18
C THR A 30 -42.78 14.72 -30.08
N ASN A 31 -42.58 15.18 -31.32
CA ASN A 31 -41.55 14.63 -32.22
C ASN A 31 -40.12 14.91 -31.71
N ASN A 32 -39.86 16.13 -31.23
CA ASN A 32 -38.58 16.47 -30.58
C ASN A 32 -38.32 15.61 -29.34
N SER A 33 -39.35 15.37 -28.53
CA SER A 33 -39.26 14.51 -27.34
C SER A 33 -38.95 13.06 -27.72
N LEU A 34 -39.63 12.50 -28.74
CA LEU A 34 -39.35 11.16 -29.26
C LEU A 34 -37.94 11.05 -29.82
N SER A 35 -37.50 12.04 -30.59
CA SER A 35 -36.13 12.11 -31.12
C SER A 35 -35.09 12.14 -30.00
N ALA A 36 -35.35 12.90 -28.93
CA ALA A 36 -34.50 12.97 -27.75
C ALA A 36 -34.48 11.63 -26.97
N ILE A 37 -35.61 10.93 -26.86
CA ILE A 37 -35.69 9.58 -26.26
C ILE A 37 -34.85 8.57 -27.08
N ILE A 38 -34.94 8.61 -28.41
CA ILE A 38 -34.13 7.73 -29.28
C ILE A 38 -32.63 7.96 -29.04
N ARG A 39 -32.22 9.23 -28.91
CA ARG A 39 -30.82 9.58 -28.56
C ARG A 39 -30.42 9.06 -27.18
N GLN A 40 -31.30 9.18 -26.18
CA GLN A 40 -31.05 8.61 -24.84
C GLN A 40 -30.86 7.09 -24.91
N LEU A 41 -31.69 6.37 -25.66
CA LEU A 41 -31.58 4.91 -25.84
C LEU A 41 -30.29 4.50 -26.56
N SER A 42 -29.86 5.28 -27.55
CA SER A 42 -28.56 5.08 -28.20
C SER A 42 -27.41 5.29 -27.22
N CYS A 43 -27.44 6.36 -26.42
CA CYS A 43 -26.45 6.62 -25.37
C CYS A 43 -26.41 5.49 -24.32
N LEU A 44 -27.58 5.01 -23.90
CA LEU A 44 -27.71 3.88 -22.98
C LEU A 44 -27.11 2.59 -23.57
N SER A 45 -27.36 2.33 -24.86
CA SER A 45 -26.82 1.15 -25.56
C SER A 45 -25.30 1.19 -25.62
N LYS A 46 -24.69 2.35 -25.93
CA LYS A 46 -23.23 2.56 -25.87
C LYS A 46 -22.68 2.26 -24.47
N HIS A 47 -23.35 2.75 -23.42
CA HIS A 47 -22.92 2.50 -22.04
C HIS A 47 -23.02 1.02 -21.65
N ALA A 48 -24.06 0.33 -22.10
CA ALA A 48 -24.22 -1.10 -21.88
C ALA A 48 -23.11 -1.90 -22.57
N GLU A 49 -22.81 -1.58 -23.84
CA GLU A 49 -21.71 -2.19 -24.60
C GLU A 49 -20.37 -2.04 -23.85
N ASN A 50 -20.06 -0.83 -23.36
CA ASN A 50 -18.84 -0.59 -22.60
C ASN A 50 -18.76 -1.46 -21.33
N VAL A 51 -19.86 -1.60 -20.58
CA VAL A 51 -19.90 -2.44 -19.37
C VAL A 51 -19.69 -3.92 -19.71
N PHE A 52 -20.42 -4.43 -20.72
CA PHE A 52 -20.29 -5.82 -21.11
C PHE A 52 -18.93 -6.12 -21.75
N GLY A 53 -18.33 -5.17 -22.48
CA GLY A 53 -16.99 -5.28 -23.02
C GLY A 53 -15.92 -5.36 -21.93
N GLU A 54 -16.00 -4.50 -20.91
CA GLU A 54 -15.10 -4.55 -19.74
C GLU A 54 -15.19 -5.91 -19.02
N LEU A 55 -16.41 -6.39 -18.76
CA LEU A 55 -16.64 -7.70 -18.13
C LEU A 55 -16.13 -8.86 -18.98
N PHE A 56 -16.37 -8.81 -20.29
CA PHE A 56 -15.93 -9.84 -21.24
C PHE A 56 -14.39 -9.93 -21.28
N ASN A 57 -13.69 -8.80 -21.33
CA ASN A 57 -12.23 -8.77 -21.34
C ASN A 57 -11.63 -9.34 -20.05
N GLU A 58 -12.20 -8.99 -18.89
CA GLU A 58 -11.77 -9.55 -17.61
C GLU A 58 -12.04 -11.07 -17.54
N ALA A 59 -13.23 -11.50 -17.98
CA ALA A 59 -13.58 -12.92 -18.03
C ALA A 59 -12.67 -13.72 -18.97
N ASN A 60 -12.28 -13.17 -20.12
CA ASN A 60 -11.34 -13.81 -21.04
C ASN A 60 -9.92 -13.89 -20.47
N THR A 61 -9.49 -12.86 -19.74
CA THR A 61 -8.21 -12.87 -19.04
C THR A 61 -8.21 -13.95 -17.96
N PHE A 62 -9.30 -14.06 -17.20
CA PHE A 62 -9.50 -15.13 -16.23
C PHE A 62 -9.51 -16.51 -16.90
N TYR A 63 -10.28 -16.69 -17.97
CA TYR A 63 -10.38 -17.93 -18.73
C TYR A 63 -9.02 -18.41 -19.23
N SER A 64 -8.23 -17.51 -19.83
CA SER A 64 -6.89 -17.82 -20.33
C SER A 64 -5.96 -18.28 -19.20
N ARG A 65 -6.02 -17.62 -18.04
CA ARG A 65 -5.25 -18.00 -16.85
C ARG A 65 -5.71 -19.34 -16.28
N ALA A 66 -7.02 -19.60 -16.26
CA ALA A 66 -7.60 -20.84 -15.77
C ALA A 66 -7.16 -22.03 -16.63
N ASN A 67 -7.19 -21.89 -17.95
CA ASN A 67 -6.70 -22.93 -18.87
C ASN A 67 -5.21 -23.21 -18.69
N SER A 68 -4.38 -22.17 -18.60
CA SER A 68 -2.94 -22.33 -18.34
C SER A 68 -2.67 -23.02 -17.00
N LEU A 69 -3.50 -22.73 -15.97
CA LEU A 69 -3.40 -23.39 -14.68
C LEU A 69 -3.84 -24.85 -14.74
N GLN A 70 -4.94 -25.15 -15.44
CA GLN A 70 -5.45 -26.52 -15.62
C GLN A 70 -4.38 -27.41 -16.29
N ASP A 71 -3.81 -26.93 -17.38
CA ASP A 71 -2.70 -27.57 -18.09
C ASP A 71 -1.49 -27.88 -17.20
N ARG A 72 -1.21 -27.02 -16.20
CA ARG A 72 -0.13 -27.24 -15.22
C ARG A 72 -0.55 -28.26 -14.18
N ILE A 73 -1.81 -28.25 -13.74
CA ILE A 73 -2.37 -29.22 -12.81
C ILE A 73 -2.32 -30.62 -13.41
N ASP A 74 -2.73 -30.80 -14.66
CA ASP A 74 -2.76 -32.11 -15.32
C ASP A 74 -1.35 -32.70 -15.45
N ARG A 75 -0.37 -31.88 -15.88
CA ARG A 75 1.04 -32.28 -15.93
C ARG A 75 1.61 -32.60 -14.54
N LEU A 76 1.23 -31.84 -13.52
CA LEU A 76 1.66 -32.08 -12.16
C LEU A 76 1.05 -33.36 -11.60
N ALA A 77 -0.23 -33.64 -11.87
CA ALA A 77 -0.91 -34.84 -11.44
C ALA A 77 -0.20 -36.10 -11.96
N VAL A 78 0.16 -36.14 -13.24
CA VAL A 78 0.95 -37.24 -13.81
C VAL A 78 2.28 -37.41 -13.08
N LYS A 79 3.03 -36.32 -12.86
CA LYS A 79 4.31 -36.38 -12.14
C LYS A 79 4.17 -36.88 -10.70
N VAL A 80 3.14 -36.44 -10.00
CA VAL A 80 2.83 -36.89 -8.62
C VAL A 80 2.46 -38.36 -8.58
N THR A 81 1.71 -38.85 -9.57
CA THR A 81 1.36 -40.29 -9.62
C THR A 81 2.53 -41.20 -9.98
N GLN A 82 3.54 -40.68 -10.68
CA GLN A 82 4.74 -41.43 -11.09
C GLN A 82 5.88 -41.35 -10.06
N LEU A 83 5.74 -40.54 -9.01
CA LEU A 83 6.74 -40.40 -7.97
C LEU A 83 6.80 -41.67 -7.11
N ASP A 84 7.98 -42.31 -7.09
CA ASP A 84 8.28 -43.45 -6.23
C ASP A 84 9.17 -42.99 -5.07
N SER A 85 8.57 -42.84 -3.90
CA SER A 85 9.26 -42.39 -2.68
C SER A 85 10.28 -43.41 -2.14
N SER A 86 10.28 -44.64 -2.63
CA SER A 86 11.27 -45.66 -2.22
C SER A 86 12.62 -45.48 -2.93
N VAL A 87 12.65 -44.77 -4.07
CA VAL A 87 13.84 -44.55 -4.90
C VAL A 87 14.40 -43.13 -4.76
N GLU A 88 13.58 -42.16 -4.32
CA GLU A 88 13.98 -40.75 -4.24
C GLU A 88 14.77 -40.44 -2.95
N GLU A 89 16.11 -40.42 -3.05
CA GLU A 89 17.00 -40.05 -1.95
C GLU A 89 17.06 -38.53 -1.73
N VAL A 90 16.91 -38.09 -0.47
CA VAL A 90 16.99 -36.68 -0.08
C VAL A 90 18.46 -36.24 0.03
N SER A 91 18.95 -35.48 -0.95
CA SER A 91 20.32 -34.97 -0.95
C SER A 91 20.49 -33.69 -0.11
N LEU A 92 21.36 -33.75 0.90
CA LEU A 92 21.75 -32.56 1.68
C LEU A 92 22.59 -31.55 0.87
N GLN A 93 23.15 -31.96 -0.27
CA GLN A 93 23.91 -31.05 -1.15
C GLN A 93 22.99 -30.01 -1.81
N ASP A 94 21.72 -30.36 -2.06
CA ASP A 94 20.73 -29.45 -2.66
C ASP A 94 20.42 -28.26 -1.75
N ILE A 95 20.56 -28.42 -0.43
CA ILE A 95 20.31 -27.35 0.55
C ILE A 95 21.31 -26.20 0.39
N ASN A 96 22.57 -26.50 0.05
CA ASN A 96 23.62 -25.49 -0.11
C ASN A 96 23.77 -25.02 -1.56
N MET A 97 23.46 -25.89 -2.54
CA MET A 97 23.70 -25.62 -3.96
C MET A 97 22.47 -25.10 -4.71
N ARG A 98 21.24 -25.31 -4.22
CA ARG A 98 20.01 -24.79 -4.83
C ARG A 98 19.46 -23.62 -4.05
N LYS A 99 18.95 -22.63 -4.78
CA LYS A 99 18.22 -21.51 -4.18
C LYS A 99 16.89 -22.01 -3.63
N ALA A 100 16.54 -21.53 -2.44
CA ALA A 100 15.24 -21.81 -1.83
C ALA A 100 14.09 -21.32 -2.72
N TYR A 101 12.98 -22.06 -2.71
CA TYR A 101 11.75 -21.64 -3.37
C TYR A 101 11.27 -20.29 -2.83
N ARG A 102 10.81 -19.43 -3.74
CA ARG A 102 10.19 -18.14 -3.43
C ARG A 102 8.87 -18.05 -4.16
N GLY A 103 7.80 -17.79 -3.42
CA GLY A 103 6.53 -17.39 -3.99
C GLY A 103 6.63 -15.99 -4.60
N THR A 104 5.76 -15.71 -5.55
CA THR A 104 5.60 -14.37 -6.14
C THR A 104 5.06 -13.40 -5.08
N ALA A 105 5.78 -12.30 -4.83
CA ALA A 105 5.38 -11.24 -3.90
C ALA A 105 5.11 -9.93 -4.65
N VAL A 106 4.29 -9.99 -5.70
CA VAL A 106 3.89 -8.81 -6.48
C VAL A 106 2.93 -7.96 -5.64
N GLN A 107 3.16 -6.66 -5.61
CA GLN A 107 2.32 -5.68 -4.94
C GLN A 107 1.85 -4.66 -5.98
N ASP A 108 0.55 -4.48 -6.09
CA ASP A 108 -0.03 -3.48 -6.98
C ASP A 108 0.17 -2.09 -6.36
N GLN A 109 0.72 -1.18 -7.16
CA GLN A 109 1.01 0.20 -6.80
C GLN A 109 0.51 1.13 -7.92
N GLU A 110 0.41 2.43 -7.65
CA GLU A 110 -0.01 3.44 -8.64
C GLU A 110 -1.40 3.17 -9.28
N VAL A 111 -2.35 2.74 -8.45
CA VAL A 111 -3.73 2.32 -8.83
C VAL A 111 -4.57 3.46 -9.44
N LEU A 112 -4.10 4.71 -9.39
CA LEU A 112 -4.78 5.88 -9.96
C LEU A 112 -3.96 6.51 -11.10
N SER A 113 -3.07 5.74 -11.72
CA SER A 113 -2.31 6.17 -12.88
C SER A 113 -3.22 6.37 -14.10
N LYS A 114 -2.78 7.17 -15.08
CA LYS A 114 -3.57 7.44 -16.29
C LYS A 114 -4.00 6.15 -17.01
N GLY A 115 -3.15 5.11 -17.01
CA GLY A 115 -3.46 3.82 -17.64
C GLY A 115 -4.51 2.97 -16.92
N SER A 116 -4.76 3.25 -15.63
CA SER A 116 -5.81 2.60 -14.84
C SER A 116 -7.17 3.32 -14.91
N THR A 117 -7.23 4.46 -15.61
CA THR A 117 -8.46 5.25 -15.74
C THR A 117 -9.48 4.48 -16.58
N PRO A 118 -10.73 4.31 -16.08
CA PRO A 118 -11.77 3.68 -16.87
C PRO A 118 -12.03 4.44 -18.17
N SER A 119 -12.36 3.71 -19.24
CA SER A 119 -12.69 4.24 -20.56
C SER A 119 -13.70 5.40 -20.48
N SER A 120 -14.76 5.25 -19.69
CA SER A 120 -15.80 6.26 -19.53
C SER A 120 -15.30 7.56 -18.89
N VAL A 121 -14.34 7.49 -17.97
CA VAL A 121 -13.72 8.67 -17.35
C VAL A 121 -12.73 9.32 -18.31
N ALA A 122 -12.03 8.52 -19.11
CA ALA A 122 -11.15 9.02 -20.15
C ALA A 122 -11.92 9.80 -21.23
N GLU A 123 -13.08 9.29 -21.68
CA GLU A 123 -13.96 10.00 -22.61
C GLU A 123 -14.43 11.35 -22.03
N MET A 124 -14.82 11.39 -20.75
CA MET A 124 -15.19 12.64 -20.08
C MET A 124 -14.04 13.63 -20.02
N HIS A 125 -12.83 13.14 -19.70
CA HIS A 125 -11.63 13.98 -19.65
C HIS A 125 -11.25 14.54 -21.03
N GLU A 126 -11.47 13.79 -22.10
CA GLU A 126 -11.22 14.27 -23.48
C GLU A 126 -12.21 15.36 -23.91
N GLY A 127 -13.44 15.32 -23.40
CA GLY A 127 -14.43 16.38 -23.59
C GLY A 127 -14.19 17.65 -22.76
N CYS A 128 -13.25 17.64 -21.81
CA CYS A 128 -12.88 18.81 -21.02
C CYS A 128 -11.96 19.77 -21.79
N ASP A 129 -11.99 21.04 -21.39
CA ASP A 129 -11.10 22.06 -21.94
C ASP A 129 -9.63 21.69 -21.70
N ARG A 130 -8.85 21.75 -22.77
CA ARG A 130 -7.42 21.44 -22.72
C ARG A 130 -6.63 22.62 -22.13
N PRO A 131 -5.55 22.36 -21.40
CA PRO A 131 -4.72 23.43 -20.87
C PRO A 131 -4.07 24.24 -22.00
N PRO A 132 -3.73 25.52 -21.77
CA PRO A 132 -3.01 26.33 -22.75
C PRO A 132 -1.70 25.64 -23.17
N PRO A 133 -1.31 25.70 -24.47
CA PRO A 133 -0.14 24.98 -24.99
C PRO A 133 1.18 25.69 -24.62
N LEU A 134 1.47 25.82 -23.33
CA LEU A 134 2.69 26.46 -22.83
C LEU A 134 3.94 25.61 -23.07
N GLY A 135 3.79 24.31 -23.36
CA GLY A 135 4.90 23.45 -23.79
C GLY A 135 5.56 23.93 -25.10
N ALA A 136 4.83 24.65 -25.96
CA ALA A 136 5.44 25.28 -27.13
C ALA A 136 6.48 26.35 -26.73
N LEU A 137 6.24 27.07 -25.63
CA LEU A 137 7.19 28.04 -25.09
C LEU A 137 8.44 27.38 -24.51
N THR A 138 8.37 26.13 -24.06
CA THR A 138 9.56 25.35 -23.69
C THR A 138 10.49 25.18 -24.89
N ALA A 139 9.95 24.85 -26.07
CA ALA A 139 10.73 24.70 -27.29
C ALA A 139 11.37 26.04 -27.75
N TYR A 140 10.63 27.15 -27.70
CA TYR A 140 11.18 28.47 -28.02
C TYR A 140 12.20 28.96 -26.99
N ARG A 141 12.00 28.66 -25.70
CA ARG A 141 13.01 28.90 -24.67
C ARG A 141 14.27 28.10 -24.95
N PHE A 142 14.18 26.82 -25.31
CA PHE A 142 15.34 26.02 -25.71
C PHE A 142 16.07 26.62 -26.93
N CYS A 143 15.34 27.09 -27.95
CA CYS A 143 15.93 27.65 -29.16
C CYS A 143 16.56 29.04 -28.97
N MET A 144 15.96 29.90 -28.13
CA MET A 144 16.49 31.25 -27.86
C MET A 144 17.56 31.26 -26.76
N LEU A 145 17.52 30.29 -25.83
CA LEU A 145 18.50 30.16 -24.73
C LEU A 145 19.75 29.39 -25.13
N PHE A 146 19.73 28.57 -26.19
CA PHE A 146 20.95 27.96 -26.73
C PHE A 146 21.97 29.03 -27.19
N TYR A 147 21.50 30.21 -27.59
CA TYR A 147 22.36 31.33 -27.98
C TYR A 147 22.72 32.30 -26.83
N LEU A 148 22.10 32.21 -25.65
CA LEU A 148 22.25 33.24 -24.61
C LEU A 148 22.57 32.77 -23.18
N ILE A 149 22.40 31.50 -22.79
CA ILE A 149 22.47 31.14 -21.36
C ILE A 149 23.27 29.86 -21.09
N GLN A 150 24.57 30.04 -20.85
CA GLN A 150 25.43 29.16 -20.03
C GLN A 150 25.14 29.31 -18.50
N TYR A 151 23.92 29.72 -18.12
CA TYR A 151 23.61 30.18 -16.76
C TYR A 151 22.25 29.72 -16.18
N ARG A 152 21.59 28.68 -16.71
CA ARG A 152 20.44 28.07 -16.04
C ARG A 152 20.32 26.59 -16.35
N GLU A 153 20.65 25.75 -15.37
CA GLU A 153 20.56 24.29 -15.45
C GLU A 153 19.11 23.76 -15.36
N ASP A 154 18.14 24.62 -15.08
CA ASP A 154 16.75 24.24 -14.93
C ASP A 154 16.09 24.04 -16.31
N SER A 155 16.26 22.86 -16.88
CA SER A 155 15.51 22.33 -18.05
C SER A 155 14.02 22.08 -17.74
N THR A 156 13.44 22.85 -16.83
CA THR A 156 12.09 22.67 -16.31
C THR A 156 11.07 22.96 -17.39
N ASP A 157 10.22 21.97 -17.67
CA ASP A 157 9.08 22.08 -18.58
C ASP A 157 8.20 23.27 -18.18
N ALA A 158 7.86 24.12 -19.16
CA ALA A 158 7.07 25.31 -18.92
C ALA A 158 5.64 24.94 -18.46
N MET A 159 5.15 23.76 -18.86
CA MET A 159 3.85 23.24 -18.42
C MET A 159 3.80 23.01 -16.91
N LYS A 160 4.91 22.65 -16.27
CA LYS A 160 4.95 22.41 -14.81
C LYS A 160 4.67 23.67 -13.99
N PHE A 161 4.93 24.86 -14.54
CA PHE A 161 4.56 26.12 -13.88
C PHE A 161 3.04 26.37 -13.91
N TYR A 162 2.33 25.77 -14.86
CA TYR A 162 0.88 25.87 -14.97
C TYR A 162 0.18 24.73 -14.24
N SER A 163 0.61 23.50 -14.48
CA SER A 163 0.08 22.30 -13.85
C SER A 163 1.17 21.23 -13.76
N ASP A 164 1.48 20.82 -12.52
CA ASP A 164 2.43 19.75 -12.25
C ASP A 164 1.74 18.60 -11.48
N PRO A 165 1.40 17.49 -12.15
CA PRO A 165 0.82 16.33 -11.50
C PRO A 165 1.74 15.62 -10.49
N SER A 166 3.08 15.74 -10.61
CA SER A 166 4.02 15.08 -9.69
C SER A 166 4.30 15.89 -8.43
N TYR A 167 3.90 17.17 -8.41
CA TYR A 167 4.18 18.10 -7.32
C TYR A 167 3.89 17.56 -5.91
N PHE A 168 2.71 16.96 -5.72
CA PHE A 168 2.32 16.40 -4.42
C PHE A 168 3.21 15.25 -3.98
N PHE A 169 3.59 14.38 -4.92
CA PHE A 169 4.46 13.24 -4.64
C PHE A 169 5.88 13.72 -4.33
N ASP A 170 6.40 14.66 -5.10
CA ASP A 170 7.74 15.21 -4.92
C ASP A 170 7.88 15.91 -3.55
N LEU A 171 6.90 16.73 -3.18
CA LEU A 171 6.84 17.40 -1.88
C LEU A 171 6.72 16.39 -0.72
N TRP A 172 5.87 15.38 -0.88
CA TRP A 172 5.72 14.33 0.12
C TRP A 172 7.01 13.54 0.30
N LYS A 173 7.66 13.15 -0.81
CA LYS A 173 8.92 12.42 -0.81
C LYS A 173 10.00 13.21 -0.08
N GLU A 174 10.17 14.48 -0.42
CA GLU A 174 11.13 15.37 0.24
C GLU A 174 10.90 15.43 1.76
N LYS A 175 9.64 15.65 2.17
CA LYS A 175 9.25 15.65 3.58
C LYS A 175 9.58 14.34 4.28
N MET A 176 9.29 13.19 3.67
CA MET A 176 9.55 11.88 4.27
C MET A 176 11.05 11.58 4.42
N LEU A 177 11.88 12.02 3.47
CA LEU A 177 13.34 11.91 3.59
C LEU A 177 13.85 12.80 4.72
N GLN A 178 13.37 14.05 4.79
CA GLN A 178 13.75 14.99 5.84
C GLN A 178 13.37 14.48 7.24
N ASP A 179 12.12 14.02 7.41
CA ASP A 179 11.63 13.44 8.67
C ASP A 179 12.46 12.20 9.07
N THR A 180 12.93 11.40 8.09
CA THR A 180 13.79 10.23 8.33
C THR A 180 15.17 10.64 8.83
N GLU A 181 15.79 11.66 8.23
CA GLU A 181 17.07 12.18 8.67
C GLU A 181 17.00 12.82 10.06
N ASP A 182 15.96 13.59 10.33
CA ASP A 182 15.77 14.25 11.63
C ASP A 182 15.54 13.21 12.73
N LYS A 183 14.74 12.17 12.48
CA LYS A 183 14.56 11.04 13.40
C LYS A 183 15.87 10.28 13.64
N ARG A 184 16.74 10.16 12.63
CA ARG A 184 18.07 9.55 12.78
C ARG A 184 19.01 10.42 13.62
N LYS A 185 19.03 11.74 13.37
CA LYS A 185 19.85 12.70 14.12
C LYS A 185 19.40 12.79 15.58
N GLU A 186 18.10 12.80 15.83
CA GLU A 186 17.54 12.84 17.18
C GLU A 186 17.90 11.59 17.98
N ARG A 187 17.81 10.38 17.38
CA ARG A 187 18.30 9.14 18.01
C ARG A 187 19.80 9.19 18.34
N ARG A 188 20.62 9.85 17.51
CA ARG A 188 22.06 10.04 17.80
C ARG A 188 22.26 11.01 18.97
N ARG A 189 21.54 12.13 19.01
CA ARG A 189 21.57 13.10 20.13
C ARG A 189 21.18 12.43 21.45
N GLN A 190 20.09 11.67 21.48
CA GLN A 190 19.67 10.93 22.67
C GLN A 190 20.72 9.92 23.16
N ARG A 191 21.39 9.19 22.24
CA ARG A 191 22.50 8.29 22.60
C ARG A 191 23.70 9.03 23.16
N VAL A 192 24.07 10.18 22.60
CA VAL A 192 25.18 11.01 23.09
C VAL A 192 24.85 11.62 24.45
N THR A 193 23.65 12.19 24.62
CA THR A 193 23.18 12.73 25.90
C THR A 193 23.11 11.62 26.96
N ALA A 194 22.59 10.43 26.62
CA ALA A 194 22.58 9.30 27.55
C ALA A 194 24.00 8.85 27.94
N ARG A 195 24.94 8.81 26.99
CA ARG A 195 26.36 8.52 27.29
C ARG A 195 26.99 9.58 28.17
N ARG A 196 26.74 10.87 27.90
CA ARG A 196 27.25 11.98 28.70
C ARG A 196 26.63 12.01 30.10
N CYS A 197 25.33 11.69 30.25
CA CYS A 197 24.70 11.50 31.55
C CYS A 197 25.33 10.32 32.30
N LEU A 198 25.59 9.19 31.65
CA LEU A 198 26.31 8.06 32.26
C LEU A 198 27.72 8.46 32.69
N GLU A 199 28.45 9.19 31.86
CA GLU A 199 29.80 9.69 32.15
C GLU A 199 29.80 10.69 33.31
N LEU A 200 28.86 11.64 33.34
CA LEU A 200 28.67 12.57 34.45
C LEU A 200 28.27 11.84 35.75
N CYS A 201 27.42 10.81 35.68
CA CYS A 201 27.11 9.95 36.82
C CYS A 201 28.35 9.17 37.31
N LEU A 202 29.21 8.71 36.39
CA LEU A 202 30.48 8.05 36.72
C LEU A 202 31.46 9.03 37.37
N CYS A 203 31.62 10.25 36.85
CA CYS A 203 32.45 11.29 37.46
C CYS A 203 31.91 11.75 38.82
N SER A 204 30.59 11.86 38.99
CA SER A 204 29.99 12.18 40.29
C SER A 204 30.24 11.06 41.33
N SER A 205 30.30 9.81 40.89
CA SER A 205 30.71 8.69 41.76
C SER A 205 32.20 8.65 42.11
N THR A 206 33.06 9.44 41.45
CA THR A 206 34.49 9.53 41.81
C THR A 206 34.76 10.38 43.07
N LEU A 207 33.77 11.13 43.57
CA LEU A 207 33.83 11.81 44.88
C LEU A 207 33.20 11.00 46.04
N GLN A 208 32.66 9.81 45.78
CA GLN A 208 32.35 8.83 46.81
C GLN A 208 32.78 7.44 46.34
N ARG A 209 34.01 7.06 46.65
CA ARG A 209 34.43 5.64 46.68
C ARG A 209 33.71 4.93 47.84
N GLU A 210 32.40 4.74 47.71
CA GLU A 210 31.76 3.56 48.24
C GLU A 210 31.97 2.46 47.22
N VAL A 211 32.71 1.41 47.59
CA VAL A 211 32.94 0.22 46.77
C VAL A 211 31.58 -0.41 46.49
N LYS A 212 30.94 -0.02 45.39
CA LYS A 212 29.71 -0.64 44.91
C LYS A 212 30.11 -2.03 44.45
N LYS A 213 29.92 -3.02 45.33
CA LYS A 213 30.18 -4.43 45.08
C LYS A 213 29.60 -4.79 43.72
N VAL A 214 30.48 -4.98 42.73
CA VAL A 214 30.09 -5.52 41.43
C VAL A 214 29.48 -6.88 41.73
N ARG A 215 28.18 -7.04 41.47
CA ARG A 215 27.56 -8.36 41.51
C ARG A 215 28.32 -9.21 40.50
N LYS A 216 29.04 -10.24 40.97
CA LYS A 216 29.60 -11.27 40.10
C LYS A 216 28.47 -11.71 39.16
N ALA A 217 28.71 -11.60 37.85
CA ALA A 217 27.77 -12.10 36.86
C ALA A 217 27.49 -13.58 37.19
N ARG A 218 26.23 -13.91 37.47
CA ARG A 218 25.82 -15.27 37.79
C ARG A 218 26.16 -16.16 36.60
N ASN A 219 27.09 -17.09 36.79
CA ASN A 219 27.50 -18.03 35.76
C ASN A 219 26.34 -18.99 35.50
N ARG A 220 25.60 -18.76 34.40
CA ARG A 220 24.45 -19.59 34.01
C ARG A 220 24.85 -20.91 33.35
N ARG A 221 26.14 -21.23 33.20
CA ARG A 221 26.59 -22.44 32.52
C ARG A 221 26.01 -23.72 33.13
N GLN A 222 25.86 -23.77 34.45
CA GLN A 222 25.19 -24.90 35.10
C GLN A 222 23.70 -24.98 34.76
N GLU A 223 22.97 -23.86 34.71
CA GLU A 223 21.55 -23.84 34.31
C GLU A 223 21.36 -24.30 32.86
N TRP A 224 22.24 -23.88 31.95
CA TRP A 224 22.23 -24.33 30.55
C TRP A 224 22.55 -25.83 30.43
N ASN A 225 23.54 -26.34 31.18
CA ASN A 225 23.81 -27.78 31.24
C ASN A 225 22.60 -28.56 31.78
N ILE A 226 21.88 -28.01 32.76
CA ILE A 226 20.68 -28.65 33.31
C ILE A 226 19.50 -28.54 32.32
N MET A 227 19.42 -27.51 31.46
CA MET A 227 18.41 -27.38 30.38
C MET A 227 18.72 -28.25 29.16
N ALA A 228 19.96 -28.70 29.00
CA ALA A 228 20.37 -29.57 27.90
C ALA A 228 19.85 -31.02 28.07
N PHE A 229 19.45 -31.40 29.28
CA PHE A 229 18.77 -32.68 29.51
C PHE A 229 17.28 -32.59 29.19
N ASP A 230 16.74 -33.67 28.63
CA ASP A 230 15.33 -33.78 28.30
C ASP A 230 14.45 -33.73 29.56
N LYS A 231 13.19 -33.29 29.43
CA LYS A 231 12.32 -32.89 30.56
C LYS A 231 12.20 -33.91 31.69
N GLU A 232 12.40 -35.19 31.40
CA GLU A 232 12.24 -36.29 32.36
C GLU A 232 13.50 -36.62 33.17
N LEU A 233 14.68 -36.12 32.78
CA LEU A 233 15.97 -36.49 33.38
C LEU A 233 16.62 -35.37 34.21
N ARG A 234 15.86 -34.33 34.54
CA ARG A 234 16.36 -33.15 35.25
C ARG A 234 16.28 -33.35 36.78
N PRO A 235 17.33 -33.07 37.56
CA PRO A 235 17.28 -33.19 39.02
C PRO A 235 16.26 -32.22 39.66
N ASP A 236 15.26 -32.74 40.38
CA ASP A 236 14.16 -31.96 40.98
C ASP A 236 14.58 -31.39 42.36
N HIS A 237 14.64 -30.07 42.51
CA HIS A 237 14.95 -29.42 43.78
C HIS A 237 13.69 -29.14 44.61
N ARG A 238 13.04 -30.20 45.12
CA ARG A 238 12.02 -30.04 46.15
C ARG A 238 12.68 -29.96 47.54
N HIS A 239 12.57 -28.80 48.17
CA HIS A 239 12.92 -28.61 49.59
C HIS A 239 11.99 -29.46 50.50
N PRO A 240 12.49 -30.02 51.62
CA PRO A 240 11.71 -30.86 52.51
C PRO A 240 10.88 -30.05 53.53
N LYS A 241 9.58 -30.39 53.54
CA LYS A 241 8.50 -30.25 54.54
C LYS A 241 8.75 -29.50 55.86
N THR A 242 7.83 -28.58 56.19
CA THR A 242 7.25 -28.44 57.55
C THR A 242 5.72 -28.25 57.49
N LEU A 243 5.08 -28.59 58.60
CA LEU A 243 3.70 -29.04 58.81
C LEU A 243 2.61 -27.93 58.92
N ARG A 244 1.39 -28.32 58.52
CA ARG A 244 0.04 -28.02 59.07
C ARG A 244 -0.58 -26.63 58.90
N ARG A 245 -1.93 -26.69 58.74
CA ARG A 245 -2.97 -25.65 58.81
C ARG A 245 -3.13 -24.91 57.46
N GLY A 246 -4.19 -25.09 56.67
CA GLY A 246 -5.61 -25.33 56.96
C GLY A 246 -6.37 -24.15 56.32
N ALA A 247 -7.09 -24.41 55.22
CA ALA A 247 -8.06 -23.52 54.51
C ALA A 247 -8.22 -24.12 53.09
N SER A 248 -9.38 -24.62 52.64
CA SER A 248 -10.60 -23.87 52.32
C SER A 248 -10.31 -22.51 51.69
N SER A 249 -10.34 -22.43 50.36
CA SER A 249 -10.98 -21.34 49.62
C SER A 249 -10.82 -21.60 48.11
N GLU A 250 -11.85 -22.16 47.51
CA GLU A 250 -12.15 -21.84 46.12
C GLU A 250 -12.64 -20.40 46.11
N GLY A 251 -11.90 -19.53 45.43
CA GLY A 251 -12.33 -18.17 45.11
C GLY A 251 -11.67 -17.73 43.81
N SER A 252 -12.36 -17.91 42.69
CA SER A 252 -13.12 -16.88 41.97
C SER A 252 -12.29 -15.96 41.05
N LEU A 253 -12.73 -15.97 39.79
CA LEU A 253 -12.88 -14.84 38.85
C LEU A 253 -11.69 -14.40 37.97
N SER A 254 -11.81 -14.83 36.71
CA SER A 254 -11.55 -14.08 35.45
C SER A 254 -12.07 -12.62 35.44
N PRO A 255 -11.89 -11.80 34.38
CA PRO A 255 -10.92 -11.80 33.27
C PRO A 255 -10.35 -10.38 32.96
N ASP A 256 -9.56 -10.31 31.88
CA ASP A 256 -9.59 -9.25 30.85
C ASP A 256 -8.48 -8.18 30.78
N GLY A 257 -8.16 -7.78 29.54
CA GLY A 257 -7.51 -6.49 29.24
C GLY A 257 -6.13 -6.51 28.59
N ARG A 258 -5.93 -7.13 27.42
CA ARG A 258 -4.81 -6.73 26.53
C ARG A 258 -5.22 -5.49 25.73
N GLN A 259 -4.76 -4.33 26.18
CA GLN A 259 -4.84 -3.07 25.45
C GLN A 259 -3.90 -3.11 24.23
N GLY A 260 -4.46 -2.71 23.08
CA GLY A 260 -3.77 -2.55 21.81
C GLY A 260 -2.82 -1.34 21.79
N PHE A 261 -1.82 -1.44 20.93
CA PHE A 261 -0.86 -0.38 20.64
C PHE A 261 -1.51 0.79 19.88
N PRO A 262 -1.24 2.06 20.23
CA PRO A 262 -1.77 3.19 19.49
C PRO A 262 -0.90 3.52 18.27
N PHE A 263 -1.53 3.52 17.09
CA PHE A 263 -1.05 4.24 15.90
C PHE A 263 -1.40 5.74 16.04
N PRO A 264 -0.53 6.68 15.65
CA PRO A 264 -0.86 8.10 15.66
C PRO A 264 -1.69 8.46 14.41
N SER A 265 -2.94 8.83 14.65
CA SER A 265 -3.85 9.46 13.69
C SER A 265 -3.51 10.95 13.54
N PHE A 266 -3.15 11.38 12.33
CA PHE A 266 -3.13 12.80 11.96
C PHE A 266 -3.85 12.99 10.62
N PHE A 267 -5.16 13.16 10.69
CA PHE A 267 -5.95 13.94 9.74
C PHE A 267 -6.98 14.69 10.56
N GLN A 268 -6.67 15.94 10.89
CA GLN A 268 -7.65 16.90 11.39
C GLN A 268 -7.55 18.11 10.47
N THR A 269 -8.30 18.05 9.38
CA THR A 269 -8.63 19.20 8.55
C THR A 269 -9.71 19.99 9.29
N SER A 270 -9.38 21.23 9.62
CA SER A 270 -10.37 22.26 9.95
C SER A 270 -11.20 22.54 8.69
N LEU A 271 -12.52 22.45 8.84
CA LEU A 271 -13.44 23.41 8.24
C LEU A 271 -13.75 24.46 9.30
#